data_AF-A0A1P8XDT9-F1
#
_entry.id   AF-A0A1P8XDT9-F1
#
_cell.length_a   1.000
_cell.length_b   1.000
_cell.length_c   1.000
_cell.angle_alpha   90.00
_cell.angle_beta   90.00
_cell.angle_gamma   90.00
#
_symmetry.space_group_name_H-M   'P 1'
#
loop_
_entity.id
_entity.type
_entity.pdbx_description
1 polymer ?
#
loop_
_entity_poly.entity_id
_entity_poly.type
_entity_poly.pdbx_seq_one_letter_code
_entity_poly.pdbx_strand_id
1 'polypeptide(L)'
;MPTAFRSSVVSQTLWSLRIDNWSQGAISNLHVEIIIEDSEGKEVPHGYRLADKVAMGKQMGEILIPEIASVFEQMQARYSQFVDYIRLNAMTLAENPEQMAELNAQFNSGIPEFAFTPELGAKLQADLNFRIQAQLTDEWDKFLYPNRFLAMAIETTRPDYIPHLYIRYEDSNHYAWERTDTTGPKRISDIESQN
;
A
#
# COMPACT_ATOMS: atom_id res chain seq x y z
N MET A 1 19.30 -1.94 10.13
CA MET A 1 19.14 -0.47 10.15
C MET A 1 17.74 -0.10 9.71
N PRO A 2 17.10 0.89 10.36
CA PRO A 2 15.88 1.49 9.85
C PRO A 2 16.11 2.23 8.55
N THR A 3 15.16 2.13 7.65
CA THR A 3 15.15 2.85 6.38
C THR A 3 13.78 3.48 6.26
N ALA A 4 13.74 4.79 6.07
CA ALA A 4 12.49 5.51 5.83
C ALA A 4 12.20 5.50 4.34
N PHE A 5 11.00 5.04 3.96
CA PHE A 5 10.55 5.05 2.58
C PHE A 5 9.46 6.11 2.42
N ARG A 6 9.59 6.95 1.39
CA ARG A 6 8.56 7.90 0.97
C ARG A 6 7.79 7.26 -0.19
N SER A 7 6.47 7.14 -0.06
CA SER A 7 5.61 6.78 -1.18
C SER A 7 4.53 7.85 -1.29
N SER A 8 4.46 8.54 -2.42
CA SER A 8 3.31 9.38 -2.76
C SER A 8 2.16 8.45 -3.10
N VAL A 9 1.20 8.30 -2.20
CA VAL A 9 0.06 7.41 -2.46
C VAL A 9 -1.18 8.29 -2.50
N VAL A 10 -1.85 8.32 -3.65
CA VAL A 10 -3.24 8.81 -3.84
C VAL A 10 -3.48 10.32 -3.79
N SER A 11 -2.75 11.10 -3.00
CA SER A 11 -2.90 12.56 -2.90
C SER A 11 -1.53 13.21 -2.71
N GLN A 12 -1.34 14.44 -3.20
CA GLN A 12 -0.12 15.22 -2.97
C GLN A 12 0.14 15.52 -1.48
N THR A 13 -0.86 15.31 -0.62
CA THR A 13 -0.77 15.54 0.83
C THR A 13 -0.67 14.26 1.66
N LEU A 14 -0.89 13.07 1.07
CA LEU A 14 -0.92 11.81 1.84
C LEU A 14 0.44 11.13 1.80
N TRP A 15 0.98 10.83 2.98
CA TRP A 15 2.28 10.20 3.15
C TRP A 15 2.18 8.93 3.99
N SER A 16 2.86 7.88 3.55
CA SER A 16 3.13 6.69 4.35
C SER A 16 4.55 6.79 4.90
N LEU A 17 4.66 6.83 6.22
CA LEU A 17 5.91 6.89 6.97
C LEU A 17 6.19 5.49 7.52
N ARG A 18 7.39 4.96 7.31
CA ARG A 18 7.76 3.61 7.74
C ARG A 18 9.11 3.60 8.43
N ILE A 19 9.19 2.85 9.52
CA ILE A 19 10.41 2.58 10.28
C ILE A 19 10.59 1.07 10.32
N ASP A 20 11.65 0.59 9.70
CA ASP A 20 12.01 -0.82 9.75
C ASP A 20 13.09 -1.10 10.80
N ASN A 21 13.14 -2.31 11.34
CA ASN A 21 14.28 -2.78 12.11
C ASN A 21 15.02 -3.88 11.34
N TRP A 22 16.07 -3.51 10.59
CA TRP A 22 16.90 -4.49 9.88
C TRP A 22 18.13 -4.93 10.72
N SER A 23 18.19 -4.64 12.02
CA SER A 23 19.24 -5.22 12.87
C SER A 23 18.87 -6.62 13.33
N GLN A 24 19.87 -7.38 13.77
CA GLN A 24 19.66 -8.71 14.35
C GLN A 24 19.08 -8.64 15.78
N GLY A 25 19.26 -7.50 16.46
CA GLY A 25 18.70 -7.22 17.79
C GLY A 25 17.42 -6.39 17.73
N ALA A 26 16.60 -6.50 18.77
CA ALA A 26 15.46 -5.62 18.96
C ALA A 26 15.95 -4.20 19.30
N ILE A 27 15.15 -3.20 18.96
CA ILE A 27 15.35 -1.83 19.44
C ILE A 27 14.30 -1.49 20.49
N SER A 28 14.72 -0.78 21.53
CA SER A 28 13.89 -0.30 22.64
C SER A 28 13.98 1.22 22.74
N ASN A 29 13.15 1.82 23.59
CA ASN A 29 13.11 3.27 23.81
C ASN A 29 12.98 4.06 22.49
N LEU A 30 12.25 3.50 21.52
CA LEU A 30 12.01 4.13 20.23
C LEU A 30 11.18 5.40 20.44
N HIS A 31 11.77 6.53 20.06
CA HIS A 31 11.13 7.83 20.02
C HIS A 31 11.22 8.36 18.59
N VAL A 32 10.09 8.80 18.06
CA VAL A 32 9.95 9.22 16.68
C VAL A 32 9.26 10.56 16.64
N GLU A 33 9.90 11.51 15.97
CA GLU A 33 9.36 12.83 15.71
C GLU A 33 9.17 13.00 14.20
N ILE A 34 8.02 13.55 13.83
CA ILE A 34 7.69 13.90 12.45
C ILE A 34 7.90 15.40 12.32
N ILE A 35 8.88 15.78 11.49
CA ILE A 35 9.22 17.16 11.20
C ILE A 35 8.66 17.47 9.81
N ILE A 36 7.90 18.55 9.66
CA ILE A 36 7.37 18.96 8.36
C ILE A 36 8.17 20.16 7.88
N GLU A 37 8.68 20.08 6.65
CA GLU A 37 9.36 21.21 6.00
C GLU A 37 8.55 21.73 4.81
N ASP A 38 8.58 23.04 4.59
CA ASP A 38 8.05 23.67 3.38
C ASP A 38 9.06 23.64 2.22
N SER A 39 8.67 24.22 1.08
CA SER A 39 9.51 24.28 -0.12
C SER A 39 10.80 25.11 0.03
N GLU A 40 10.92 25.89 1.10
CA GLU A 40 12.12 26.67 1.44
C GLU A 40 13.02 25.92 2.45
N GLY A 41 12.63 24.71 2.87
CA GLY A 41 13.35 23.91 3.86
C GLY A 41 13.13 24.41 5.30
N LYS A 42 12.06 25.16 5.55
CA LYS A 42 11.73 25.66 6.88
C LYS A 42 10.74 24.73 7.57
N GLU A 43 11.02 24.42 8.83
CA GLU A 43 10.10 23.64 9.65
C GLU A 43 8.75 24.36 9.85
N VAL A 44 7.67 23.61 9.65
CA VAL A 44 6.28 24.05 9.78
C VAL A 44 5.62 23.33 10.96
N PRO A 45 5.44 24.00 12.10
CA PRO A 45 4.69 23.46 13.22
C PRO A 45 3.25 23.10 12.81
N HIS A 46 2.76 21.97 13.30
CA HIS A 46 1.42 21.45 12.98
C HIS A 46 1.15 21.29 11.47
N GLY A 47 2.20 21.07 10.67
CA GLY A 47 2.10 20.90 9.22
C GLY A 47 1.43 19.60 8.76
N TYR A 48 1.00 18.74 9.69
CA TYR A 48 0.34 17.47 9.39
C TYR A 48 -0.71 17.08 10.44
N ARG A 49 -1.54 16.11 10.06
CA ARG A 49 -2.42 15.34 10.94
C ARG A 49 -2.30 13.85 10.64
N LEU A 50 -2.71 12.98 11.57
CA LEU A 50 -2.87 11.57 11.26
C LEU A 50 -3.91 11.40 10.14
N ALA A 51 -3.61 10.53 9.18
CA ALA A 51 -4.54 10.23 8.11
C ALA A 51 -5.70 9.39 8.68
N ASP A 52 -6.92 9.67 8.20
CA ASP A 52 -8.06 8.81 8.50
C ASP A 52 -7.92 7.52 7.67
N LYS A 53 -7.56 6.41 8.33
CA LYS A 53 -7.37 5.11 7.70
C LYS A 53 -8.61 4.60 6.96
N VAL A 54 -9.81 4.92 7.47
CA VAL A 54 -11.07 4.51 6.85
C VAL A 54 -11.31 5.31 5.58
N ALA A 55 -11.14 6.63 5.66
CA ALA A 55 -11.26 7.50 4.48
C ALA A 55 -10.19 7.16 3.43
N MET A 56 -8.96 6.87 3.86
CA MET A 56 -7.85 6.46 2.99
C MET A 56 -8.17 5.17 2.23
N GLY A 57 -8.69 4.14 2.90
CA GLY A 57 -9.07 2.89 2.23
C GLY A 57 -10.18 3.09 1.20
N LYS A 58 -11.16 3.94 1.52
CA LYS A 58 -12.21 4.32 0.57
C LYS A 58 -11.64 5.07 -0.64
N GLN A 59 -10.84 6.11 -0.43
CA GLN A 59 -10.24 6.92 -1.50
C GLN A 59 -9.31 6.07 -2.40
N MET A 60 -8.50 5.21 -1.80
CA MET A 60 -7.66 4.27 -2.55
C MET A 60 -8.49 3.32 -3.40
N GLY A 61 -9.60 2.81 -2.87
CA GLY A 61 -10.50 1.94 -3.62
C GLY A 61 -11.19 2.65 -4.77
N GLU A 62 -11.65 3.89 -4.56
CA GLU A 62 -12.25 4.74 -5.61
C GLU A 62 -11.31 4.99 -6.78
N ILE A 63 -9.99 4.98 -6.56
CA ILE A 63 -8.99 5.16 -7.61
C ILE A 63 -8.58 3.82 -8.23
N LEU A 64 -8.25 2.82 -7.41
CA LEU A 64 -7.65 1.57 -7.90
C LEU A 64 -8.67 0.60 -8.49
N ILE A 65 -9.87 0.50 -7.91
CA ILE A 65 -10.87 -0.49 -8.35
C ILE A 65 -11.33 -0.24 -9.79
N PRO A 66 -11.64 1.01 -10.21
CA PRO A 66 -12.01 1.28 -11.61
C PRO A 66 -10.87 0.96 -12.60
N GLU A 67 -9.63 1.25 -12.24
CA GLU A 67 -8.47 0.90 -13.07
C GLU A 67 -8.34 -0.62 -13.24
N ILE A 68 -8.48 -1.38 -12.14
CA ILE A 68 -8.50 -2.85 -12.18
C ILE A 68 -9.67 -3.34 -13.04
N ALA A 69 -10.87 -2.80 -12.85
CA ALA A 69 -12.04 -3.17 -13.64
C ALA A 69 -11.79 -2.94 -15.14
N SER A 70 -11.19 -1.81 -15.52
CA SER A 70 -10.86 -1.50 -16.92
C SER A 70 -9.88 -2.52 -17.54
N VAL A 71 -8.91 -3.02 -16.77
CA VAL A 71 -7.98 -4.07 -17.22
C VAL A 71 -8.72 -5.38 -17.44
N PHE A 72 -9.63 -5.74 -16.52
CA PHE A 72 -10.47 -6.92 -16.66
C PHE A 72 -11.39 -6.83 -17.88
N GLU A 73 -12.00 -5.68 -18.15
CA GLU A 73 -12.82 -5.46 -19.35
C GLU A 73 -12.01 -5.64 -20.64
N GLN A 74 -10.79 -5.10 -20.70
CA GLN A 74 -9.90 -5.30 -21.84
C GLN A 74 -9.51 -6.77 -22.02
N MET A 75 -9.22 -7.47 -20.93
CA MET A 75 -8.90 -8.89 -20.95
C MET A 75 -10.11 -9.72 -21.37
N GLN A 76 -11.30 -9.39 -20.87
CA GLN A 76 -12.56 -10.03 -21.25
C GLN A 76 -12.83 -9.86 -22.74
N ALA A 77 -12.67 -8.65 -23.28
CA ALA A 77 -12.85 -8.42 -24.72
C ALA A 77 -11.92 -9.30 -25.57
N ARG A 78 -10.64 -9.42 -25.18
CA ARG A 78 -9.68 -10.31 -25.86
C ARG A 78 -10.03 -11.78 -25.69
N TYR A 79 -10.48 -12.17 -24.50
CA TYR A 79 -10.91 -13.53 -24.21
C TYR A 79 -12.13 -13.91 -25.05
N SER A 80 -13.13 -13.04 -25.14
CA SER A 80 -14.32 -13.22 -25.99
C SER A 80 -13.94 -13.36 -27.46
N GLN A 81 -13.02 -12.54 -27.98
CA GLN A 81 -12.52 -12.68 -29.36
C GLN A 81 -11.85 -14.04 -29.61
N PHE A 82 -11.05 -14.51 -28.65
CA PHE A 82 -10.39 -15.81 -28.74
C PHE A 82 -11.40 -16.96 -28.70
N VAL A 83 -12.37 -16.86 -27.79
CA VAL A 83 -13.48 -17.81 -27.67
C VAL A 83 -14.28 -17.87 -28.96
N ASP A 84 -14.66 -16.72 -29.54
CA ASP A 84 -15.38 -16.64 -30.81
C ASP A 84 -14.57 -17.24 -31.97
N TYR A 85 -13.26 -17.01 -32.00
CA TYR A 85 -12.37 -17.63 -32.99
C TYR A 85 -12.36 -19.16 -32.88
N ILE A 86 -12.26 -19.72 -31.66
CA ILE A 86 -12.35 -21.18 -31.46
C ILE A 86 -13.72 -21.68 -31.89
N ARG A 87 -14.79 -20.99 -31.48
CA ARG A 87 -16.17 -21.36 -31.81
C ARG A 87 -16.38 -21.45 -33.32
N LEU A 88 -15.94 -20.43 -34.07
CA LEU A 88 -16.06 -20.39 -35.52
C LEU A 88 -15.31 -21.56 -36.17
N ASN A 89 -14.10 -21.88 -35.70
CA ASN A 89 -13.36 -23.04 -36.20
C ASN A 89 -14.03 -24.37 -35.84
N ALA A 90 -14.56 -24.51 -34.62
CA ALA A 90 -15.29 -25.71 -34.21
C ALA A 90 -16.57 -25.91 -35.04
N MET A 91 -17.27 -24.82 -35.39
CA MET A 91 -18.45 -24.88 -36.25
C MET A 91 -18.16 -25.36 -37.68
N THR A 92 -16.97 -25.08 -38.23
CA THR A 92 -16.60 -25.60 -39.56
C THR A 92 -16.48 -27.12 -39.61
N LEU A 93 -16.42 -27.79 -38.46
CA LEU A 93 -16.38 -29.26 -38.35
C LEU A 93 -17.78 -29.90 -38.28
N ALA A 94 -18.84 -29.10 -38.14
CA ALA A 94 -20.21 -29.61 -38.07
C ALA A 94 -20.78 -29.88 -39.47
N GLU A 95 -21.33 -31.08 -39.67
CA GLU A 95 -21.87 -31.50 -40.98
C GLU A 95 -23.37 -31.19 -41.13
N ASN A 96 -24.08 -30.91 -40.02
CA ASN A 96 -25.52 -30.64 -40.02
C ASN A 96 -25.96 -29.63 -38.93
N PRO A 97 -27.19 -29.06 -39.04
CA PRO A 97 -27.67 -28.04 -38.11
C PRO A 97 -27.84 -28.50 -36.66
N GLU A 98 -28.17 -29.79 -36.43
CA GLU A 98 -28.35 -30.35 -35.09
C GLU A 98 -27.01 -30.48 -34.35
N GLN A 99 -25.97 -30.98 -35.02
CA GLN A 99 -24.59 -30.99 -34.49
C GLN A 99 -24.09 -29.59 -34.18
N MET A 100 -24.39 -28.59 -35.02
CA MET A 100 -24.02 -27.20 -34.76
C MET A 100 -24.67 -26.65 -33.48
N ALA A 101 -25.93 -27.00 -33.22
CA ALA A 101 -26.63 -26.60 -32.00
C ALA A 101 -26.01 -27.28 -30.76
N GLU A 102 -25.64 -28.55 -30.86
CA GLU A 102 -25.06 -29.33 -29.76
C GLU A 102 -23.62 -28.91 -29.42
N LEU A 103 -22.78 -28.70 -30.44
CA LEU A 103 -21.43 -28.12 -30.30
C LEU A 103 -21.47 -26.74 -29.66
N ASN A 104 -22.43 -25.89 -30.04
CA ASN A 104 -22.64 -24.58 -29.43
C ASN A 104 -23.01 -24.67 -27.94
N ALA A 105 -23.95 -25.57 -27.60
CA ALA A 105 -24.40 -25.74 -26.24
C ALA A 105 -23.26 -26.24 -25.33
N GLN A 106 -22.49 -27.24 -25.79
CA GLN A 106 -21.31 -27.71 -25.07
C GLN A 106 -20.27 -26.61 -24.88
N PHE A 107 -19.96 -25.87 -25.94
CA PHE A 107 -18.97 -24.80 -25.89
C PHE A 107 -19.35 -23.70 -24.89
N ASN A 108 -20.59 -23.21 -24.94
CA ASN A 108 -21.07 -22.17 -24.02
C ASN A 108 -21.12 -22.62 -22.55
N SER A 109 -21.29 -23.92 -22.29
CA SER A 109 -21.35 -24.47 -20.92
C SER A 109 -19.97 -24.67 -20.26
N GLY A 110 -18.90 -24.78 -21.06
CA GLY A 110 -17.55 -25.07 -20.57
C GLY A 110 -16.65 -23.83 -20.41
N ILE A 111 -17.14 -22.66 -20.79
CA ILE A 111 -16.37 -21.41 -20.76
C ILE A 111 -16.62 -20.71 -19.43
N PRO A 112 -15.60 -20.55 -18.57
CA PRO A 112 -15.77 -19.79 -17.33
C PRO A 112 -16.06 -18.32 -17.66
N GLU A 113 -16.99 -17.73 -16.91
CA GLU A 113 -17.24 -16.30 -16.98
C GLU A 113 -16.02 -15.55 -16.45
N PHE A 114 -15.37 -14.80 -17.35
CA PHE A 114 -14.25 -13.93 -17.01
C PHE A 114 -14.71 -12.48 -17.08
N ALA A 115 -15.15 -11.95 -15.94
CA ALA A 115 -15.64 -10.59 -15.82
C ALA A 115 -15.26 -9.99 -14.46
N PHE A 116 -15.12 -8.67 -14.41
CA PHE A 116 -15.03 -7.95 -13.15
C PHE A 116 -16.44 -7.82 -12.56
N THR A 117 -16.73 -8.56 -11.48
CA THR A 117 -18.06 -8.54 -10.85
C THR A 117 -18.14 -7.51 -9.73
N PRO A 118 -19.33 -7.00 -9.39
CA PRO A 118 -19.53 -6.15 -8.23
C PRO A 118 -19.06 -6.79 -6.92
N GLU A 119 -19.23 -8.11 -6.76
CA GLU A 119 -18.76 -8.86 -5.58
C GLU A 119 -17.24 -8.89 -5.49
N LEU A 120 -16.55 -9.05 -6.63
CA LEU A 120 -15.09 -8.97 -6.67
C LEU A 120 -14.61 -7.57 -6.27
N GLY A 121 -15.24 -6.51 -6.79
CA GLY A 121 -14.94 -5.14 -6.40
C GLY A 121 -15.14 -4.89 -4.90
N ALA A 122 -16.27 -5.34 -4.34
CA ALA A 122 -16.54 -5.23 -2.90
C ALA A 122 -15.50 -5.99 -2.05
N LYS A 123 -15.08 -7.18 -2.49
CA LYS A 123 -14.03 -7.96 -1.82
C LYS A 123 -12.67 -7.26 -1.86
N LEU A 124 -12.30 -6.68 -3.01
CA LEU A 124 -11.07 -5.89 -3.13
C LEU A 124 -11.09 -4.68 -2.19
N GLN A 125 -12.21 -3.96 -2.13
CA GLN A 125 -12.38 -2.85 -1.20
C GLN A 125 -12.23 -3.29 0.26
N ALA A 126 -12.83 -4.42 0.64
CA ALA A 126 -12.75 -4.94 1.99
C ALA A 126 -11.32 -5.37 2.37
N ASP A 127 -10.61 -6.05 1.46
CA ASP A 127 -9.21 -6.45 1.68
C ASP A 127 -8.29 -5.23 1.81
N LEU A 128 -8.51 -4.21 0.97
CA LEU A 128 -7.78 -2.94 1.04
C LEU A 128 -7.97 -2.26 2.39
N ASN A 129 -9.22 -2.10 2.83
CA ASN A 129 -9.54 -1.50 4.13
C ASN A 129 -8.89 -2.28 5.28
N PHE A 130 -8.99 -3.61 5.25
CA PHE A 130 -8.37 -4.47 6.26
C PHE A 130 -6.85 -4.28 6.32
N ARG A 131 -6.16 -4.28 5.17
CA ARG A 131 -4.70 -4.12 5.13
C ARG A 131 -4.25 -2.78 5.67
N ILE A 132 -4.93 -1.70 5.30
CA ILE A 132 -4.62 -0.35 5.79
C ILE A 132 -4.76 -0.30 7.32
N GLN A 133 -5.88 -0.81 7.85
CA GLN A 133 -6.10 -0.84 9.29
C GLN A 133 -5.10 -1.73 10.04
N ALA A 134 -4.75 -2.89 9.48
CA ALA A 134 -3.86 -3.85 10.12
C ALA A 134 -2.38 -3.44 10.09
N GLN A 135 -1.96 -2.69 9.06
CA GLN A 135 -0.54 -2.36 8.86
C GLN A 135 -0.16 -0.98 9.36
N LEU A 136 -1.12 -0.05 9.53
CA LEU A 136 -0.85 1.31 9.97
C LEU A 136 -1.18 1.50 11.45
N THR A 137 -0.19 1.97 12.20
CA THR A 137 -0.36 2.41 13.58
C THR A 137 -0.73 3.90 13.67
N ASP A 138 -1.41 4.27 14.74
CA ASP A 138 -1.70 5.67 15.10
C ASP A 138 -0.64 6.24 16.05
N GLU A 139 0.17 5.38 16.66
CA GLU A 139 1.23 5.75 17.60
C GLU A 139 2.50 4.91 17.36
N TRP A 140 3.66 5.51 17.59
CA TRP A 140 4.93 4.81 17.46
C TRP A 140 5.18 3.94 18.68
N ASP A 141 5.16 2.61 18.50
CA ASP A 141 5.55 1.68 19.55
C ASP A 141 6.99 1.94 20.00
N LYS A 142 7.22 1.90 21.32
CA LYS A 142 8.57 2.10 21.89
C LYS A 142 9.53 0.94 21.65
N PHE A 143 9.03 -0.16 21.11
CA PHE A 143 9.79 -1.39 20.94
C PHE A 143 9.55 -1.97 19.55
N LEU A 144 10.64 -2.37 18.86
CA LEU A 144 10.55 -2.96 17.54
C LEU A 144 11.49 -4.16 17.40
N TYR A 145 10.90 -5.35 17.23
CA TYR A 145 11.63 -6.61 17.07
C TYR A 145 12.46 -6.66 15.78
N PRO A 146 13.48 -7.53 15.71
CA PRO A 146 14.26 -7.76 14.49
C PRO A 146 13.38 -8.10 13.29
N ASN A 147 13.70 -7.55 12.13
CA ASN A 147 13.02 -7.76 10.85
C ASN A 147 11.52 -7.41 10.86
N ARG A 148 11.10 -6.51 11.75
CA ARG A 148 9.75 -5.93 11.79
C ARG A 148 9.77 -4.48 11.34
N PHE A 149 8.60 -3.92 11.09
CA PHE A 149 8.42 -2.52 10.77
C PHE A 149 7.21 -1.94 11.51
N LEU A 150 7.23 -0.63 11.69
CA LEU A 150 6.08 0.20 12.04
C LEU A 150 5.78 1.11 10.86
N ALA A 151 4.52 1.32 10.55
CA ALA A 151 4.10 2.23 9.50
C ALA A 151 2.95 3.11 9.99
N MET A 152 2.95 4.38 9.60
CA MET A 152 1.95 5.37 9.97
C MET A 152 1.59 6.16 8.71
N ALA A 153 0.32 6.49 8.54
CA ALA A 153 -0.10 7.41 7.49
C ALA A 153 -0.41 8.79 8.09
N ILE A 154 0.09 9.82 7.42
CA ILE A 154 -0.20 11.21 7.76
C ILE A 154 -0.70 11.96 6.54
N GLU A 155 -1.42 13.04 6.79
CA GLU A 155 -1.84 13.99 5.78
C GLU A 155 -1.25 15.36 6.11
N THR A 156 -0.45 15.91 5.18
CA THR A 156 0.06 17.27 5.30
C THR A 156 -1.04 18.28 5.01
N THR A 157 -0.95 19.45 5.64
CA THR A 157 -1.93 20.52 5.43
C THR A 157 -1.78 21.21 4.07
N ARG A 158 -0.62 21.04 3.41
CA ARG A 158 -0.32 21.55 2.07
C ARG A 158 0.43 20.52 1.21
N PRO A 159 0.26 20.55 -0.12
CA PRO A 159 0.88 19.60 -1.04
C PRO A 159 2.38 19.82 -1.25
N ASP A 160 2.90 21.03 -0.97
CA ASP A 160 4.32 21.35 -1.07
C ASP A 160 5.10 21.03 0.21
N TYR A 161 4.44 20.43 1.21
CA TYR A 161 5.06 20.05 2.47
C TYR A 161 5.67 18.65 2.40
N ILE A 162 6.88 18.54 2.95
CA ILE A 162 7.67 17.31 2.93
C ILE A 162 7.86 16.85 4.38
N PRO A 163 7.40 15.64 4.73
CA PRO A 163 7.68 15.08 6.04
C PRO A 163 9.06 14.45 6.11
N HIS A 164 9.69 14.64 7.26
CA HIS A 164 10.96 14.08 7.69
C HIS A 164 10.76 13.31 8.99
N LEU A 165 11.57 12.27 9.19
CA LEU A 165 11.56 11.48 10.42
C LEU A 165 12.84 11.73 11.18
N TYR A 166 12.71 12.09 12.45
CA TYR A 166 13.80 12.05 13.42
C TYR A 166 13.53 10.90 14.40
N ILE A 167 14.53 10.05 14.61
CA ILE A 167 14.40 8.81 15.35
C ILE A 167 15.49 8.73 16.41
N ARG A 168 15.12 8.50 17.66
CA ARG A 168 16.01 8.08 18.73
C ARG A 168 15.63 6.67 19.18
N TYR A 169 16.63 5.83 19.46
CA TYR A 169 16.39 4.47 19.92
C TYR A 169 17.59 3.92 20.68
N GLU A 170 17.35 2.86 21.42
CA GLU A 170 18.36 2.04 22.09
C GLU A 170 18.51 0.72 21.34
N ASP A 171 19.76 0.29 21.10
CA ASP A 171 20.05 -1.00 20.47
C ASP A 171 20.13 -2.15 21.49
N SER A 172 20.31 -3.38 20.98
CA SER A 172 20.40 -4.58 21.84
C SER A 172 21.64 -4.61 22.75
N ASN A 173 22.59 -3.70 22.58
CA ASN A 173 23.78 -3.54 23.43
C ASN A 173 23.63 -2.34 24.40
N HIS A 174 22.43 -1.79 24.53
CA HIS A 174 22.11 -0.63 25.37
C HIS A 174 22.81 0.67 24.96
N TYR A 175 23.18 0.81 23.68
CA TYR A 175 23.65 2.09 23.16
C TYR A 175 22.51 2.92 22.59
N ALA A 176 22.49 4.21 22.95
CA ALA A 176 21.57 5.18 22.42
C ALA A 176 22.06 5.71 21.06
N TRP A 177 21.13 5.78 20.11
CA TRP A 177 21.37 6.24 18.76
C TRP A 177 20.31 7.25 18.35
N GLU A 178 20.71 8.23 17.53
CA GLU A 178 19.80 9.09 16.80
C GLU A 178 20.05 8.99 15.30
N ARG A 179 19.02 9.28 14.51
CA ARG A 179 19.15 9.45 13.06
C ARG A 179 17.98 10.26 12.50
N THR A 180 18.16 10.77 11.29
CA THR A 180 17.04 11.24 10.47
C THR A 180 16.77 10.27 9.31
N ASP A 181 15.78 10.59 8.49
CA ASP A 181 15.55 9.95 7.21
C ASP A 181 16.64 10.25 6.17
N THR A 182 17.38 11.36 6.34
CA THR A 182 18.44 11.79 5.41
C THR A 182 19.87 11.54 5.93
N THR A 183 20.02 11.27 7.23
CA THR A 183 21.33 11.07 7.88
C THR A 183 21.48 9.67 8.47
N GLY A 184 22.71 9.15 8.44
CA GLY A 184 23.06 7.88 9.07
C GLY A 184 23.00 7.96 10.61
N PRO A 185 22.98 6.81 11.30
CA PRO A 185 22.89 6.79 12.75
C PRO A 185 24.13 7.35 13.42
N LYS A 186 23.90 8.19 14.41
CA LYS A 186 24.92 8.78 15.28
C LYS A 186 24.71 8.26 16.69
N ARG A 187 25.80 7.87 17.34
CA ARG A 187 25.76 7.43 18.73
C ARG A 187 25.63 8.66 19.63
N ILE A 188 24.71 8.61 20.58
CA ILE A 188 24.56 9.64 21.60
C ILE A 188 25.29 9.12 22.84
N SER A 189 26.36 9.81 23.24
CA SER A 189 27.05 9.55 24.51
C SER A 189 26.31 10.29 25.61
N ASP A 190 25.72 9.53 26.53
CA ASP A 190 24.98 9.94 27.73
C ASP A 190 23.73 10.81 27.48
N ILE A 191 22.60 10.32 27.99
CA ILE A 191 21.40 11.12 28.21
C ILE A 191 21.80 12.11 29.31
N GLU A 192 22.23 13.32 28.93
CA GLU A 192 22.26 14.43 29.88
C GLU A 192 20.87 14.49 30.52
N SER A 193 20.84 14.23 31.82
CA SER A 193 19.65 14.30 32.64
C SER A 193 19.21 15.76 32.65
N GLN A 194 18.37 16.16 31.69
CA GLN A 194 17.66 17.42 31.77
C GLN A 194 16.51 17.26 32.77
N ASN A 195 16.85 17.44 34.04
CA ASN A 195 15.96 17.89 35.10
C ASN A 195 16.45 19.27 35.57
#